data_AF-A0A0F9CH05-F1
#
_entry.id   AF-A0A0F9CH05-F1
#
_cell.length_a   1.000
_cell.length_b   1.000
_cell.length_c   1.000
_cell.angle_alpha   90.00
_cell.angle_beta   90.00
_cell.angle_gamma   90.00
#
_symmetry.space_group_name_H-M   'P 1'
#
loop_
_entity.id
_entity.type
_entity.pdbx_description
1 polymer ?
#
loop_
_entity_poly.entity_id
_entity_poly.type
_entity_poly.pdbx_seq_one_letter_code
_entity_poly.pdbx_strand_id
1 'polypeptide(L)' 'HDKIMIGKKGVIIGSHNFTENATNNNHECSILITNKEIMKQVEDYFDRLWRQARTRKIII' A
#
# COMPACT_ATOMS: atom_id res chain seq x y z
N HIS A 1 1.38 -8.48 -2.86
CA HIS A 1 2.49 -8.46 -1.88
C HIS A 1 2.84 -7.01 -1.58
N ASP A 2 1.84 -6.14 -1.57
CA ASP A 2 2.04 -4.72 -1.80
C ASP A 2 2.32 -4.05 -0.46
N LYS A 3 3.27 -3.13 -0.43
CA LYS A 3 3.53 -2.30 0.76
C LYS A 3 3.25 -0.86 0.36
N ILE A 4 2.05 -0.42 0.71
CA ILE A 4 1.49 0.86 0.31
C ILE A 4 0.95 1.54 1.56
N MET A 5 1.31 2.81 1.76
CA MET A 5 0.70 3.69 2.76
C MET A 5 0.07 4.87 2.04
N ILE A 6 -1.23 5.06 2.22
CA ILE A 6 -2.01 6.14 1.60
C ILE A 6 -2.36 7.16 2.68
N GLY A 7 -1.90 8.40 2.51
CA GLY A 7 -2.22 9.53 3.37
C GLY A 7 -2.82 10.69 2.59
N LYS A 8 -3.41 11.65 3.30
CA LYS A 8 -4.07 12.82 2.68
C LYS A 8 -3.18 13.68 1.77
N LYS A 9 -1.87 13.66 2.00
CA LYS A 9 -0.89 14.53 1.30
C LYS A 9 0.08 13.75 0.40
N GLY A 10 -0.02 12.43 0.36
CA GLY A 10 0.90 11.61 -0.42
C GLY A 10 0.71 10.12 -0.17
N VAL A 11 1.32 9.33 -1.05
CA VAL A 11 1.35 7.88 -0.99
C VAL A 11 2.80 7.44 -0.92
N ILE A 12 3.11 6.48 -0.04
CA ILE A 12 4.40 5.82 0.02
C ILE A 12 4.23 4.40 -0.52
N ILE A 13 5.08 4.01 -1.48
CA ILE A 13 5.14 2.64 -2.02
C ILE A 13 6.60 2.20 -2.00
N GLY A 14 6.85 0.95 -1.64
CA GLY A 14 8.21 0.44 -1.61
C GLY A 14 8.31 -1.05 -1.35
N SER A 15 9.54 -1.50 -1.08
CA SER A 15 9.85 -2.87 -0.67
C SER A 15 9.61 -3.12 0.82
N HIS A 16 9.48 -2.05 1.62
CA HIS A 16 9.48 -2.07 3.08
C HIS A 16 8.26 -2.81 3.66
N ASN A 17 8.47 -4.05 4.12
CA ASN A 17 7.48 -4.72 4.95
C ASN A 17 7.36 -4.02 6.32
N PHE A 18 6.17 -4.02 6.92
CA PHE A 18 5.97 -3.45 8.27
C PHE A 18 6.44 -4.44 9.35
N THR A 19 7.73 -4.76 9.36
CA THR A 19 8.36 -5.65 10.33
C THR A 19 9.64 -5.02 10.87
N GLU A 20 10.04 -5.41 12.09
CA GLU A 20 11.27 -4.93 12.71
C GLU A 20 12.51 -5.21 11.84
N ASN A 21 12.56 -6.40 11.23
CA ASN A 21 13.68 -6.79 10.37
C ASN A 21 13.81 -5.91 9.12
N ALA A 22 12.69 -5.53 8.48
CA ALA A 22 12.72 -4.62 7.34
C ALA A 22 13.23 -3.23 7.74
N THR A 23 12.90 -2.78 8.94
CA THR A 23 13.33 -1.49 9.48
C THR A 23 14.81 -1.46 9.88
N ASN A 24 15.32 -2.54 10.48
CA ASN A 24 16.63 -2.53 11.12
C ASN A 24 17.74 -3.22 10.30
N ASN A 25 17.40 -4.20 9.46
CA ASN A 25 18.39 -5.12 8.90
C ASN A 25 18.38 -5.15 7.36
N ASN A 26 17.25 -4.89 6.71
CA ASN A 26 17.15 -4.98 5.27
C ASN A 26 17.55 -3.68 4.57
N HIS A 27 18.07 -3.81 3.35
CA HIS A 27 18.15 -2.70 2.41
C HIS A 27 16.80 -2.53 1.73
N GLU A 28 16.04 -1.53 2.18
CA GLU A 28 14.71 -1.23 1.68
C GLU A 28 14.72 0.07 0.87
N CYS A 29 13.83 0.19 -0.11
CA CYS A 29 13.64 1.40 -0.89
C CYS A 29 12.16 1.73 -0.99
N SER A 30 11.82 3.01 -0.82
CA SER A 30 10.46 3.52 -0.94
C SER A 30 10.45 4.86 -1.67
N ILE A 31 9.37 5.13 -2.39
CA ILE A 31 9.12 6.40 -3.06
C ILE A 31 7.93 7.11 -2.42
N LEU A 32 8.05 8.41 -2.24
CA LEU A 32 6.93 9.28 -1.86
C LEU A 32 6.34 9.91 -3.13
N ILE A 33 5.06 9.70 -3.34
CA ILE A 33 4.30 10.22 -4.46
C ILE A 33 3.32 11.28 -3.95
N THR A 34 3.44 12.49 -4.47
CA THR A 34 2.55 13.63 -4.13
C THR A 34 1.75 14.13 -5.35
N ASN A 35 1.96 13.53 -6.52
CA ASN A 35 1.18 13.82 -7.71
C ASN A 35 -0.27 13.34 -7.51
N LYS A 36 -1.23 14.27 -7.58
CA LYS A 36 -2.65 14.00 -7.26
C LYS A 36 -3.29 12.95 -8.16
N GLU A 37 -2.93 12.91 -9.43
CA GLU A 37 -3.49 11.94 -10.38
C GLU A 37 -3.02 10.53 -10.03
N ILE A 38 -1.72 10.35 -9.78
CA ILE A 38 -1.16 9.06 -9.37
C ILE A 38 -1.72 8.64 -8.01
N MET A 39 -1.84 9.57 -7.05
CA MET A 39 -2.47 9.29 -5.76
C MET A 39 -3.90 8.75 -5.93
N LYS A 40 -4.71 9.38 -6.78
CA LYS A 40 -6.08 8.93 -7.06
C LYS A 40 -6.11 7.52 -7.66
N GLN A 41 -5.19 7.22 -8.58
CA GLN A 41 -5.07 5.88 -9.17
C GLN A 41 -4.74 4.81 -8.12
N VAL A 42 -3.86 5.12 -7.16
CA VAL A 42 -3.51 4.20 -6.07
C VAL A 42 -4.68 4.00 -5.10
N GLU A 43 -5.43 5.06 -4.79
CA GLU A 43 -6.66 4.97 -3.99
C GLU A 43 -7.70 4.06 -4.67
N ASP A 44 -7.95 4.25 -5.96
CA ASP A 44 -8.90 3.41 -6.72
C ASP A 44 -8.46 1.95 -6.79
N TYR A 45 -7.15 1.71 -6.92
CA TYR A 45 -6.57 0.38 -6.85
C TYR A 45 -6.85 -0.27 -5.49
N PHE A 46 -6.57 0.44 -4.40
CA PHE A 46 -6.83 -0.05 -3.04
C PHE A 46 -8.31 -0.34 -2.81
N ASP A 47 -9.21 0.58 -3.17
CA ASP A 47 -10.65 0.43 -2.99
C ASP A 47 -11.20 -0.79 -3.75
N ARG A 48 -10.68 -1.06 -4.96
CA ARG A 48 -11.05 -2.26 -5.71
C ARG A 48 -10.65 -3.53 -4.97
N LEU A 49 -9.41 -3.62 -4.47
CA LEU A 49 -8.94 -4.77 -3.69
C LEU A 49 -9.73 -4.93 -2.40
N TRP A 50 -10.02 -3.83 -1.72
CA TRP A 50 -10.78 -3.82 -0.47
C TRP A 50 -12.19 -4.39 -0.65
N ARG A 51 -12.90 -3.95 -1.70
CA ARG A 51 -14.21 -4.52 -2.07
C ARG A 51 -14.11 -6.02 -2.36
N GLN A 52 -13.11 -6.45 -3.13
CA GLN A 52 -12.92 -7.87 -3.46
C GLN A 52 -12.66 -8.73 -2.22
N ALA A 53 -11.85 -8.25 -1.28
CA ALA A 53 -11.56 -8.95 -0.03
C ALA A 53 -12.83 -9.15 0.82
N ARG A 54 -13.73 -8.17 0.84
CA ARG A 54 -15.00 -8.25 1.59
C ARG A 54 -16.06 -9.14 0.94
N THR A 55 -16.04 -9.26 -0.39
CA THR A 55 -17.03 -10.07 -1.13
C THR A 55 -16.70 -11.56 -1.12
N ARG A 56 -15.46 -11.96 -0.79
CA ARG A 56 -15.14 -13.37 -0.57
C ARG A 56 -15.92 -13.87 0.67
N LYS A 57 -16.95 -14.69 0.43
CA LYS A 57 -17.58 -15.51 1.48
C LYS A 57 -16.47 -16.32 2.15
N ILE A 58 -16.18 -16.02 3.41
CA ILE A 58 -15.45 -16.93 4.28
C ILE A 58 -16.41 -18.08 4.54
N ILE A 59 -16.20 -19.21 3.87
CA ILE A 59 -16.82 -20.47 4.28
C ILE A 59 -15.97 -20.92 5.47
N ILE A 60 -16.50 -20.72 6.68
CA ILE A 60 -15.95 -21.27 7.93
C ILE A 60 -16.64 -22.61 8.17
#